data_AF-M3ISN4-F1
#
_entry.id   AF-M3ISN4-F1
#
_cell.length_a   1.000
_cell.length_b   1.000
_cell.length_c   1.000
_cell.angle_alpha   90.00
_cell.angle_beta   90.00
_cell.angle_gamma   90.00
#
_symmetry.space_group_name_H-M   'P 1'
#
loop_
_entity.id
_entity.type
_entity.pdbx_description
1 polymer ?
#
loop_
_entity_poly.entity_id
_entity_poly.type
_entity_poly.pdbx_seq_one_letter_code
_entity_poly.pdbx_strand_id
1 'polypeptide(L)'
;MKKYKSLIPGILLCLFALGLTFYMGFRHWEIFIRTCTLKDILTWDENIRLNVVLDQYQDFREFRIWRAFFPFLESPTWPPLRSLFSLILLIIPGDMSITEKDSLLGLIFYGLCFPSILYIVYKITGSLWKAGLTSILTLALTLHTTETPSYSLSSMLETQGMFFLLWTYYTLYKVYSFTYPDSFRYPFEKKEKIELSVFLSLFGLFFTKYPYGLLLFIAIFFYELISKNKEYYNILKFSLNERYRGVRRIFIVFVVLLVLSLPVLRATTNINLDQRKFKLVIYYCTVLLFIDFNLFLYTRREEWKKIAPSSIRVLYLYAIAPSLAWIFSNPDRVMSLINAQMIVNEFVKSFILALFSAPSSTIPVSHVFQEPWIFRIFFFGVFALILIFFRIKNKGNFFYSVSQTLKDPLVAVTSILFLQYLVIDATTGNKQLRHVFAPLPTLFTIFSLWVFRFIEEDSKN
;
A
#
# COMPACT_ATOMS: atom_id res chain seq x y z
N MET A 1 24.22 32.07 3.49
CA MET A 1 23.06 32.99 3.55
C MET A 1 21.81 32.57 2.76
N LYS A 2 21.86 31.70 1.71
CA LYS A 2 20.65 31.28 0.95
C LYS A 2 19.62 30.45 1.74
N LYS A 3 20.04 29.66 2.74
CA LYS A 3 19.18 28.71 3.49
C LYS A 3 18.11 29.38 4.38
N TYR A 4 18.32 30.63 4.79
CA TYR A 4 17.38 31.38 5.64
C TYR A 4 16.32 32.16 4.84
N LYS A 5 16.61 32.56 3.59
CA LYS A 5 15.68 33.36 2.77
C LYS A 5 14.41 32.59 2.36
N SER A 6 14.46 31.26 2.30
CA SER A 6 13.31 30.42 1.93
C SER A 6 12.57 29.82 3.13
N LEU A 7 13.04 30.07 4.36
CA LEU A 7 12.45 29.45 5.57
C LEU A 7 11.08 30.05 5.89
N ILE A 8 10.97 31.38 5.98
CA ILE A 8 9.71 32.07 6.30
C ILE A 8 8.63 31.78 5.24
N PRO A 9 8.90 31.94 3.92
CA PRO A 9 7.93 31.56 2.89
C PRO A 9 7.56 30.08 2.95
N GLY A 10 8.51 29.19 3.27
CA GLY A 10 8.24 27.76 3.42
C GLY A 10 7.32 27.43 4.61
N ILE A 11 7.50 28.09 5.76
CA ILE A 11 6.61 27.96 6.92
C ILE A 11 5.21 28.45 6.57
N LEU A 12 5.09 29.63 5.94
CA LEU A 12 3.81 30.19 5.52
C LEU A 12 3.07 29.25 4.55
N LEU A 13 3.76 28.65 3.58
CA LEU A 13 3.17 27.64 2.71
C LEU A 13 2.70 26.39 3.46
N CYS A 14 3.46 25.91 4.45
CA CYS A 14 3.05 24.77 5.25
C CYS A 14 1.80 25.08 6.08
N LEU A 15 1.75 26.27 6.71
CA LEU A 15 0.58 26.72 7.46
C LEU A 15 -0.63 26.89 6.54
N PHE A 16 -0.43 27.45 5.34
CA PHE A 16 -1.48 27.56 4.33
C PHE A 16 -1.99 26.20 3.88
N ALA A 17 -1.10 25.22 3.64
CA ALA A 17 -1.47 23.85 3.30
C ALA A 17 -2.31 23.18 4.41
N LEU A 18 -1.93 23.35 5.67
CA LEU A 18 -2.68 22.86 6.82
C LEU A 18 -4.03 23.57 6.96
N GLY A 19 -4.07 24.89 6.76
CA GLY A 19 -5.29 25.69 6.76
C GLY A 19 -6.27 25.25 5.67
N LEU A 20 -5.79 25.00 4.44
CA LEU A 20 -6.61 24.44 3.35
C LEU A 20 -7.12 23.04 3.68
N THR A 21 -6.29 22.19 4.28
CA THR A 21 -6.69 20.84 4.71
C THR A 21 -7.79 20.91 5.77
N PHE A 22 -7.63 21.78 6.77
CA PHE A 22 -8.63 21.99 7.81
C PHE A 22 -9.93 22.54 7.22
N TYR A 23 -9.85 23.56 6.36
CA TYR A 23 -11.01 24.14 5.70
C TYR A 23 -11.77 23.10 4.86
N MET A 24 -11.05 22.29 4.08
CA MET A 24 -11.62 21.18 3.30
C MET A 24 -12.35 20.20 4.22
N GLY A 25 -11.69 19.74 5.30
CA GLY A 25 -12.28 18.81 6.25
C GLY A 25 -13.55 19.38 6.90
N PHE A 26 -13.48 20.62 7.35
CA PHE A 26 -14.62 21.33 7.93
C PHE A 26 -15.79 21.43 6.96
N ARG A 27 -15.55 21.84 5.70
CA ARG A 27 -16.60 21.98 4.69
C ARG A 27 -17.21 20.65 4.27
N HIS A 28 -16.40 19.60 4.13
CA HIS A 28 -16.90 18.25 3.85
C HIS A 28 -17.77 17.73 4.99
N TRP A 29 -17.34 17.94 6.24
CA TRP A 29 -18.10 17.55 7.41
C TRP A 29 -19.42 18.31 7.54
N GLU A 30 -19.42 19.62 7.30
CA GLU A 30 -20.63 20.46 7.31
C GLU A 30 -21.64 20.01 6.26
N ILE A 31 -21.17 19.70 5.03
CA ILE A 31 -22.02 19.18 3.96
C ILE A 31 -22.59 17.82 4.37
N PHE A 32 -21.75 16.92 4.90
CA PHE A 32 -22.17 15.59 5.35
C PHE A 32 -23.30 15.65 6.37
N ILE A 33 -23.16 16.47 7.43
CA ILE A 33 -24.21 16.60 8.46
C ILE A 33 -25.51 17.14 7.88
N ARG A 34 -25.45 18.05 6.89
CA ARG A 34 -26.63 18.65 6.27
C ARG A 34 -27.35 17.70 5.30
N THR A 35 -26.62 16.83 4.60
CA THR A 35 -27.17 15.96 3.55
C THR A 35 -27.43 14.54 4.00
N CYS A 36 -26.77 14.07 5.08
CA CYS A 36 -26.94 12.73 5.60
C CYS A 36 -28.27 12.62 6.35
N THR A 37 -29.28 12.06 5.69
CA THR A 37 -30.60 11.81 6.27
C THR A 37 -30.65 10.55 7.13
N LEU A 38 -29.74 9.59 6.90
CA LEU A 38 -29.69 8.30 7.59
C LEU A 38 -28.60 8.30 8.67
N LYS A 39 -29.02 8.33 9.93
CA LYS A 39 -28.11 8.40 11.10
C LYS A 39 -27.75 7.04 11.71
N ASP A 40 -28.41 5.98 11.24
CA ASP A 40 -28.35 4.66 11.88
C ASP A 40 -27.76 3.55 10.99
N ILE A 41 -27.59 3.81 9.68
CA ILE A 41 -27.19 2.80 8.69
C ILE A 41 -26.13 3.39 7.76
N LEU A 42 -25.05 2.63 7.54
CA LEU A 42 -24.03 2.95 6.53
C LEU A 42 -24.31 2.21 5.21
N THR A 43 -23.55 2.53 4.17
CA THR A 43 -23.59 1.79 2.90
C THR A 43 -23.08 0.35 3.07
N TRP A 44 -23.53 -0.56 2.21
CA TRP A 44 -23.39 -2.02 2.28
C TRP A 44 -22.12 -2.56 3.00
N ASP A 45 -20.93 -2.37 2.41
CA ASP A 45 -19.64 -2.89 2.94
C ASP A 45 -19.31 -2.31 4.32
N GLU A 46 -19.64 -1.04 4.54
CA GLU A 46 -19.42 -0.30 5.79
C GLU A 46 -20.35 -0.80 6.89
N ASN A 47 -21.62 -1.01 6.56
CA ASN A 47 -22.65 -1.42 7.51
C ASN A 47 -22.38 -2.80 8.09
N ILE A 48 -21.93 -3.75 7.24
CA ILE A 48 -21.58 -5.09 7.70
C ILE A 48 -20.41 -5.02 8.71
N ARG A 49 -19.38 -4.20 8.42
CA ARG A 49 -18.27 -3.98 9.35
C ARG A 49 -18.74 -3.32 10.64
N LEU A 50 -19.59 -2.30 10.55
CA LEU A 50 -20.10 -1.57 11.70
C LEU A 50 -20.94 -2.46 12.62
N ASN A 51 -21.81 -3.31 12.07
CA ASN A 51 -22.61 -4.26 12.86
C ASN A 51 -21.73 -5.17 13.71
N VAL A 52 -20.65 -5.72 13.14
CA VAL A 52 -19.69 -6.54 13.89
C VAL A 52 -19.08 -5.74 15.05
N VAL A 53 -18.72 -4.47 14.81
CA VAL A 53 -18.16 -3.61 15.86
C VAL A 53 -19.18 -3.28 16.95
N LEU A 54 -20.45 -3.09 16.59
CA LEU A 54 -21.52 -2.84 17.54
C LEU A 54 -21.77 -4.05 18.44
N ASP A 55 -21.77 -5.26 17.88
CA ASP A 55 -21.86 -6.50 18.65
C ASP A 55 -20.67 -6.62 19.63
N GLN A 56 -19.45 -6.35 19.15
CA GLN A 56 -18.26 -6.32 20.00
C GLN A 56 -18.37 -5.28 21.12
N TYR A 57 -18.89 -4.09 20.81
CA TYR A 57 -19.09 -3.03 21.80
C TYR A 57 -20.09 -3.45 22.88
N GLN A 58 -21.21 -4.08 22.51
CA GLN A 58 -22.18 -4.62 23.47
C GLN A 58 -21.54 -5.70 24.34
N ASP A 59 -20.82 -6.65 23.75
CA ASP A 59 -20.13 -7.70 24.50
C ASP A 59 -19.08 -7.15 25.47
N PHE A 60 -18.35 -6.08 25.10
CA PHE A 60 -17.45 -5.38 26.04
C PHE A 60 -18.22 -4.74 27.20
N ARG A 61 -19.37 -4.10 26.94
CA ARG A 61 -20.23 -3.50 28.00
C ARG A 61 -20.80 -4.54 28.94
N GLU A 62 -21.11 -5.74 28.44
CA GLU A 62 -21.62 -6.87 29.23
C GLU A 62 -20.50 -7.69 29.90
N PHE A 63 -19.24 -7.23 29.87
CA PHE A 63 -18.07 -7.94 30.39
C PHE A 63 -17.83 -9.32 29.76
N ARG A 64 -18.35 -9.58 28.56
CA ARG A 64 -18.09 -10.78 27.76
C ARG A 64 -16.80 -10.63 26.96
N ILE A 65 -15.69 -10.40 27.65
CA ILE A 65 -14.39 -10.01 27.09
C ILE A 65 -13.92 -10.96 25.98
N TRP A 66 -14.07 -12.27 26.18
CA TRP A 66 -13.67 -13.27 25.18
C TRP A 66 -14.48 -13.14 23.90
N ARG A 67 -15.81 -13.05 24.02
CA ARG A 67 -16.73 -12.92 22.88
C ARG A 67 -16.51 -11.61 22.13
N ALA A 68 -16.17 -10.53 22.84
CA ALA A 68 -15.83 -9.25 22.24
C ALA A 68 -14.47 -9.25 21.50
N PHE A 69 -13.49 -10.03 21.98
CA PHE A 69 -12.13 -10.06 21.43
C PHE A 69 -11.97 -11.01 20.23
N PHE A 70 -12.56 -12.21 20.30
CA PHE A 70 -12.40 -13.24 19.25
C PHE A 70 -12.73 -12.76 17.82
N PRO A 71 -13.73 -11.89 17.57
CA PRO A 71 -14.02 -11.39 16.23
C PRO A 71 -12.83 -10.67 15.56
N PHE A 72 -11.93 -10.04 16.33
CA PHE A 72 -10.70 -9.46 15.77
C PHE A 72 -9.73 -10.54 15.22
N LEU A 73 -9.75 -11.74 15.80
CA LEU A 73 -8.95 -12.90 15.39
C LEU A 73 -9.65 -13.77 14.35
N GLU A 74 -10.97 -13.67 14.20
CA GLU A 74 -11.75 -14.52 13.31
C GLU A 74 -12.11 -13.87 11.98
N SER A 75 -12.16 -12.53 11.91
CA SER A 75 -12.57 -11.81 10.70
C SER A 75 -11.80 -12.29 9.45
N PRO A 76 -12.48 -12.96 8.49
CA PRO A 76 -11.83 -13.56 7.33
C PRO A 76 -11.71 -12.58 6.15
N THR A 77 -12.56 -11.54 6.12
CA THR A 77 -12.72 -10.65 4.96
C THR A 77 -12.09 -9.29 5.16
N TRP A 78 -12.24 -8.69 6.35
CA TRP A 78 -11.72 -7.37 6.64
C TRP A 78 -10.74 -7.38 7.80
N PRO A 79 -9.57 -6.74 7.65
CA PRO A 79 -8.63 -6.65 8.74
C PRO A 79 -9.15 -5.83 9.94
N PRO A 80 -8.69 -6.14 11.16
CA PRO A 80 -9.27 -5.61 12.39
C PRO A 80 -8.97 -4.12 12.66
N LEU A 81 -8.05 -3.47 11.94
CA LEU A 81 -7.57 -2.13 12.32
C LEU A 81 -8.67 -1.06 12.22
N ARG A 82 -9.49 -1.10 11.16
CA ARG A 82 -10.62 -0.17 11.02
C ARG A 82 -11.61 -0.38 12.17
N SER A 83 -12.03 -1.63 12.38
CA SER A 83 -12.95 -2.02 13.45
C SER A 83 -12.45 -1.62 14.84
N LEU A 84 -11.13 -1.73 15.09
CA LEU A 84 -10.52 -1.29 16.33
C LEU A 84 -10.68 0.22 16.55
N PHE A 85 -10.41 1.04 15.54
CA PHE A 85 -10.59 2.48 15.65
C PHE A 85 -12.06 2.88 15.80
N SER A 86 -12.97 2.23 15.07
CA SER A 86 -14.41 2.43 15.21
C SER A 86 -14.88 2.09 16.63
N LEU A 87 -14.40 0.97 17.21
CA LEU A 87 -14.71 0.58 18.59
C LEU A 87 -14.23 1.63 19.60
N ILE A 88 -13.00 2.15 19.43
CA ILE A 88 -12.46 3.22 20.30
C ILE A 88 -13.36 4.45 20.25
N LEU A 89 -13.82 4.87 19.06
CA LEU A 89 -14.72 6.01 18.91
C LEU A 89 -16.11 5.78 19.53
N LEU A 90 -16.60 4.55 19.50
CA LEU A 90 -17.88 4.19 20.13
C LEU A 90 -17.80 4.21 21.66
N ILE A 91 -16.65 3.84 22.23
CA ILE A 91 -16.40 3.91 23.68
C ILE A 91 -16.33 5.36 24.18
N ILE A 92 -15.84 6.28 23.35
CA ILE A 92 -15.75 7.71 23.72
C ILE A 92 -17.17 8.29 23.82
N PRO A 93 -17.57 8.86 24.98
CA PRO A 93 -18.87 9.49 25.13
C PRO A 93 -18.98 10.72 24.22
N GLY A 94 -20.15 10.94 23.65
CA GLY A 94 -20.42 12.11 22.81
C GLY A 94 -21.77 12.02 22.09
N ASP A 95 -22.24 13.16 21.59
CA ASP A 95 -23.57 13.32 21.00
C ASP A 95 -23.66 12.88 19.53
N MET A 96 -22.52 12.55 18.92
CA MET A 96 -22.47 12.06 17.55
C MET A 96 -23.13 10.68 17.44
N SER A 97 -23.98 10.52 16.43
CA SER A 97 -24.54 9.23 16.03
C SER A 97 -23.45 8.25 15.61
N ILE A 98 -23.82 6.97 15.56
CA ILE A 98 -22.90 5.88 15.22
C ILE A 98 -22.31 6.07 13.82
N THR A 99 -23.15 6.45 12.84
CA THR A 99 -22.70 6.69 11.46
C THR A 99 -21.76 7.88 11.38
N GLU A 100 -22.06 8.97 12.08
CA GLU A 100 -21.19 10.15 12.16
C GLU A 100 -19.81 9.79 12.75
N LYS A 101 -19.77 9.04 13.85
CA LYS A 101 -18.50 8.61 14.47
C LYS A 101 -17.63 7.82 13.48
N ASP A 102 -18.22 6.87 12.75
CA ASP A 102 -17.46 6.05 11.80
C ASP A 102 -17.04 6.85 10.55
N SER A 103 -17.94 7.68 10.00
CA SER A 103 -17.63 8.55 8.85
C SER A 103 -16.52 9.55 9.17
N LEU A 104 -16.52 10.13 10.38
CA LEU A 104 -15.48 11.05 10.85
C LEU A 104 -14.09 10.42 10.81
N LEU A 105 -13.98 9.12 11.13
CA LEU A 105 -12.71 8.40 11.08
C LEU A 105 -12.13 8.37 9.65
N GLY A 106 -12.98 8.21 8.63
CA GLY A 106 -12.57 8.28 7.22
C GLY A 106 -11.98 9.64 6.85
N LEU A 107 -12.61 10.72 7.34
CA LEU A 107 -12.20 12.10 7.12
C LEU A 107 -10.90 12.43 7.85
N ILE A 108 -10.72 11.92 9.08
CA ILE A 108 -9.49 12.07 9.87
C ILE A 108 -8.31 11.46 9.11
N PHE A 109 -8.41 10.21 8.61
CA PHE A 109 -7.33 9.59 7.86
C PHE A 109 -7.00 10.32 6.56
N TYR A 110 -8.01 10.82 5.86
CA TYR A 110 -7.81 11.65 4.68
C TYR A 110 -7.08 12.96 5.04
N GLY A 111 -7.52 13.66 6.08
CA GLY A 111 -6.86 14.87 6.59
C GLY A 111 -5.41 14.63 7.03
N LEU A 112 -5.12 13.50 7.69
CA LEU A 112 -3.78 13.12 8.14
C LEU A 112 -2.79 12.83 7.00
N CYS A 113 -3.27 12.60 5.78
CA CYS A 113 -2.41 12.45 4.60
C CYS A 113 -1.56 13.71 4.37
N PHE A 114 -2.13 14.90 4.53
CA PHE A 114 -1.46 16.16 4.18
C PHE A 114 -0.33 16.56 5.14
N PRO A 115 -0.51 16.52 6.48
CA PRO A 115 0.60 16.63 7.42
C PRO A 115 1.68 15.56 7.19
N SER A 116 1.28 14.34 6.81
CA SER A 116 2.23 13.26 6.48
C SER A 116 3.06 13.61 5.24
N ILE A 117 2.44 14.14 4.18
CA ILE A 117 3.13 14.62 2.98
C ILE A 117 4.13 15.73 3.33
N LEU A 118 3.71 16.71 4.15
CA LEU A 118 4.61 17.78 4.61
C LEU A 118 5.85 17.20 5.29
N TYR A 119 5.65 16.28 6.23
CA TYR A 119 6.73 15.62 6.96
C TYR A 119 7.65 14.83 6.02
N ILE A 120 7.08 13.98 5.16
CA ILE A 120 7.81 13.09 4.26
C ILE A 120 8.67 13.90 3.29
N VAL A 121 8.07 14.89 2.61
CA VAL A 121 8.78 15.71 1.62
C VAL A 121 9.85 16.56 2.30
N TYR A 122 9.59 17.11 3.49
CA TYR A 122 10.61 17.82 4.26
C TYR A 122 11.77 16.90 4.66
N LYS A 123 11.48 15.66 5.08
CA LYS A 123 12.53 14.69 5.45
C LYS A 123 13.38 14.26 4.26
N ILE A 124 12.80 14.16 3.06
CA ILE A 124 13.54 13.78 1.85
C ILE A 124 14.32 14.95 1.27
N THR A 125 13.72 16.15 1.20
CA THR A 125 14.30 17.30 0.48
C THR A 125 14.98 18.34 1.38
N GLY A 126 14.72 18.29 2.69
CA GLY A 126 15.18 19.31 3.65
C GLY A 126 14.51 20.68 3.49
N SER A 127 13.50 20.83 2.63
CA SER A 127 12.89 22.12 2.27
C SER A 127 11.40 22.18 2.63
N LEU A 128 11.05 23.11 3.53
CA LEU A 128 9.65 23.39 3.90
C LEU A 128 8.84 23.96 2.73
N TRP A 129 9.48 24.72 1.84
CA TRP A 129 8.83 25.23 0.63
C TRP A 129 8.34 24.11 -0.29
N LYS A 130 9.21 23.11 -0.52
CA LYS A 130 8.88 21.93 -1.33
C LYS A 130 7.78 21.09 -0.69
N ALA A 131 7.85 20.94 0.63
CA ALA A 131 6.82 20.25 1.41
C ALA A 131 5.45 20.92 1.25
N GLY A 132 5.36 22.23 1.54
CA GLY A 132 4.13 23.01 1.41
C GLY A 132 3.52 22.93 0.01
N LEU A 133 4.32 23.14 -1.02
CA LEU A 133 3.87 23.07 -2.42
C LEU A 133 3.34 21.68 -2.79
N THR A 134 4.02 20.61 -2.38
CA THR A 134 3.58 19.23 -2.66
C THR A 134 2.26 18.91 -1.97
N SER A 135 2.11 19.34 -0.71
CA SER A 135 0.87 19.13 0.04
C SER A 135 -0.31 19.85 -0.60
N ILE A 136 -0.12 21.11 -1.04
CA ILE A 136 -1.17 21.89 -1.72
C ILE A 136 -1.52 21.26 -3.07
N LEU A 137 -0.51 20.90 -3.88
CA LEU A 137 -0.71 20.26 -5.18
C LEU A 137 -1.46 18.93 -5.01
N THR A 138 -1.04 18.11 -4.05
CA THR A 138 -1.67 16.81 -3.79
C THR A 138 -3.12 17.00 -3.36
N LEU A 139 -3.40 17.95 -2.45
CA LEU A 139 -4.77 18.28 -2.02
C LEU A 139 -5.64 18.73 -3.20
N ALA A 140 -5.13 19.62 -4.05
CA ALA A 140 -5.87 20.09 -5.22
C ALA A 140 -6.20 18.93 -6.19
N LEU A 141 -5.23 18.06 -6.46
CA LEU A 141 -5.41 16.93 -7.37
C LEU A 141 -6.32 15.83 -6.80
N THR A 142 -6.29 15.59 -5.49
CA THR A 142 -7.21 14.62 -4.86
C THR A 142 -8.64 15.16 -4.80
N LEU A 143 -8.83 16.45 -4.55
CA LEU A 143 -10.16 17.09 -4.61
C LEU A 143 -10.75 17.14 -6.01
N HIS A 144 -9.90 17.19 -7.03
CA HIS A 144 -10.31 17.17 -8.43
C HIS A 144 -10.73 15.77 -8.94
N THR A 145 -10.61 14.74 -8.10
CA THR A 145 -11.13 13.41 -8.43
C THR A 145 -12.64 13.33 -8.23
N THR A 146 -13.27 12.39 -8.92
CA THR A 146 -14.73 12.20 -8.87
C THR A 146 -15.23 11.65 -7.53
N GLU A 147 -14.44 10.81 -6.85
CA GLU A 147 -14.93 10.01 -5.71
C GLU A 147 -14.11 10.16 -4.41
N THR A 148 -12.92 10.79 -4.42
CA THR A 148 -12.12 10.89 -3.16
C THR A 148 -12.85 11.65 -2.06
N PRO A 149 -13.52 12.80 -2.33
CA PRO A 149 -14.29 13.49 -1.30
C PRO A 149 -15.42 12.64 -0.71
N SER A 150 -16.18 11.92 -1.55
CA SER A 150 -17.26 11.05 -1.06
C SER A 150 -16.72 9.87 -0.26
N TYR A 151 -15.62 9.24 -0.69
CA TYR A 151 -14.98 8.16 0.05
C TYR A 151 -14.45 8.58 1.42
N SER A 152 -14.06 9.84 1.60
CA SER A 152 -13.65 10.35 2.91
C SER A 152 -14.78 10.38 3.94
N LEU A 153 -16.03 10.40 3.50
CA LEU A 153 -17.21 10.49 4.35
C LEU A 153 -18.04 9.19 4.37
N SER A 154 -17.78 8.26 3.44
CA SER A 154 -18.53 7.02 3.31
C SER A 154 -17.89 5.85 4.08
N SER A 155 -17.15 6.10 5.16
CA SER A 155 -16.58 5.04 6.03
C SER A 155 -15.74 3.97 5.32
N MET A 156 -15.21 4.31 4.15
CA MET A 156 -14.46 3.39 3.31
C MET A 156 -13.02 3.20 3.82
N LEU A 157 -12.44 2.03 3.52
CA LEU A 157 -11.07 1.67 3.93
C LEU A 157 -10.01 2.41 3.11
N GLU A 158 -10.41 2.98 1.97
CA GLU A 158 -9.56 3.61 0.98
C GLU A 158 -8.79 4.80 1.55
N THR A 159 -9.40 5.67 2.38
CA THR A 159 -8.71 6.83 2.96
C THR A 159 -7.72 6.45 4.05
N GLN A 160 -8.04 5.43 4.86
CA GLN A 160 -7.06 4.81 5.76
C GLN A 160 -5.91 4.17 4.96
N GLY A 161 -6.23 3.54 3.84
CA GLY A 161 -5.25 3.00 2.89
C GLY A 161 -4.32 4.07 2.30
N MET A 162 -4.86 5.24 1.93
CA MET A 162 -4.06 6.39 1.46
C MET A 162 -2.98 6.78 2.46
N PHE A 163 -3.37 6.90 3.74
CA PHE A 163 -2.45 7.25 4.82
C PHE A 163 -1.35 6.20 4.99
N PHE A 164 -1.69 4.91 5.10
CA PHE A 164 -0.69 3.86 5.29
C PHE A 164 0.19 3.65 4.05
N LEU A 165 -0.33 3.87 2.83
CA LEU A 165 0.48 3.83 1.61
C LEU A 165 1.54 4.93 1.61
N LEU A 166 1.21 6.18 1.98
CA LEU A 166 2.18 7.26 2.07
C LEU A 166 3.37 6.89 2.98
N TRP A 167 3.07 6.40 4.18
CA TRP A 167 4.09 5.96 5.14
C TRP A 167 4.86 4.73 4.67
N THR A 168 4.20 3.82 3.97
CA THR A 168 4.83 2.62 3.40
C THR A 168 5.86 3.01 2.35
N TYR A 169 5.51 3.88 1.41
CA TYR A 169 6.42 4.33 0.36
C TYR A 169 7.55 5.21 0.90
N TYR A 170 7.28 6.05 1.91
CA TYR A 170 8.35 6.75 2.61
C TYR A 170 9.32 5.78 3.31
N THR A 171 8.80 4.72 3.94
CA THR A 171 9.63 3.73 4.61
C THR A 171 10.45 2.91 3.61
N LEU A 172 9.86 2.51 2.49
CA LEU A 172 10.58 1.89 1.38
C LEU A 172 11.69 2.81 0.85
N TYR A 173 11.40 4.10 0.67
CA TYR A 173 12.41 5.09 0.29
C TYR A 173 13.59 5.11 1.28
N LYS A 174 13.34 5.07 2.60
CA LYS A 174 14.41 4.98 3.61
C LYS A 174 15.22 3.69 3.49
N VAL A 175 14.55 2.55 3.35
CA VAL A 175 15.21 1.24 3.22
C VAL A 175 16.13 1.21 2.00
N TYR A 176 15.64 1.68 0.84
CA TYR A 176 16.44 1.72 -0.37
C TYR A 176 17.52 2.80 -0.32
N SER A 177 17.28 3.95 0.32
CA SER A 177 18.32 4.96 0.56
C SER A 177 19.48 4.43 1.40
N PHE A 178 19.17 3.65 2.44
CA PHE A 178 20.20 3.04 3.29
C PHE A 178 20.98 1.94 2.57
N THR A 179 20.32 1.14 1.75
CA THR A 179 20.91 -0.01 1.04
C THR A 179 21.47 0.33 -0.35
N TYR A 180 21.31 1.57 -0.81
CA TYR A 180 21.82 2.04 -2.10
C TYR A 180 23.36 2.00 -2.19
N PRO A 181 24.14 2.48 -1.19
CA PRO A 181 25.59 2.40 -1.25
C PRO A 181 26.13 0.97 -1.11
N ASP A 182 25.49 0.17 -0.26
CA ASP A 182 25.83 -1.24 -0.04
C ASP A 182 24.56 -2.03 0.32
N SER A 183 24.27 -3.07 -0.47
CA SER A 183 23.08 -3.91 -0.33
C SER A 183 23.09 -4.80 0.92
N PHE A 184 24.27 -5.05 1.49
CA PHE A 184 24.46 -5.87 2.70
C PHE A 184 24.69 -5.05 3.97
N ARG A 185 24.65 -3.71 3.87
CA ARG A 185 24.87 -2.80 4.99
C ARG A 185 23.91 -3.13 6.14
N TYR A 186 24.47 -3.44 7.31
CA TYR A 186 23.75 -3.75 8.55
C TYR A 186 24.69 -3.54 9.75
N PRO A 187 24.22 -3.12 10.94
CA PRO A 187 22.84 -2.81 11.33
C PRO A 187 22.33 -1.47 10.78
N PHE A 188 21.01 -1.33 10.73
CA PHE A 188 20.38 -0.03 10.46
C PHE A 188 20.67 0.94 11.61
N GLU A 189 20.76 2.23 11.29
CA GLU A 189 21.00 3.26 12.30
C GLU A 189 19.84 3.30 13.31
N LYS A 190 20.15 3.09 14.60
CA LYS A 190 19.15 3.06 15.69
C LYS A 190 18.29 4.33 15.75
N LYS A 191 18.85 5.48 15.38
CA LYS A 191 18.15 6.77 15.36
C LYS A 191 17.00 6.80 14.33
N GLU A 192 17.14 6.12 13.21
CA GLU A 192 16.15 6.14 12.12
C GLU A 192 14.99 5.16 12.32
N LYS A 193 15.11 4.25 13.30
CA LYS A 193 14.10 3.25 13.68
C LYS A 193 13.45 2.58 12.45
N ILE A 194 14.26 2.20 11.46
CA ILE A 194 13.78 1.67 10.16
C ILE A 194 12.94 0.41 10.37
N GLU A 195 13.40 -0.52 11.22
CA GLU A 195 12.70 -1.77 11.52
C GLU A 195 11.29 -1.52 12.06
N LEU A 196 11.15 -0.60 13.02
CA LEU A 196 9.85 -0.19 13.56
C LEU A 196 8.99 0.52 12.51
N SER A 197 9.60 1.34 11.66
CA SER A 197 8.89 2.03 10.57
C SER A 197 8.33 1.02 9.57
N VAL A 198 9.10 -0.01 9.22
CA VAL A 198 8.68 -1.11 8.32
C VAL A 198 7.53 -1.87 8.93
N PHE A 199 7.66 -2.25 10.21
CA PHE A 199 6.56 -2.90 10.93
C PHE A 199 5.31 -2.02 10.90
N LEU A 200 5.33 -0.81 11.46
CA LEU A 200 4.13 0.03 11.59
C LEU A 200 3.47 0.38 10.25
N SER A 201 4.25 0.69 9.21
CA SER A 201 3.70 1.15 7.93
C SER A 201 3.16 0.00 7.08
N LEU A 202 3.98 -1.03 6.80
CA LEU A 202 3.57 -2.14 5.93
C LEU A 202 2.57 -3.06 6.65
N PHE A 203 2.76 -3.31 7.95
CA PHE A 203 1.78 -4.05 8.75
C PHE A 203 0.48 -3.23 8.87
N GLY A 204 0.56 -1.91 9.08
CA GLY A 204 -0.60 -1.03 9.11
C GLY A 204 -1.39 -1.04 7.79
N LEU A 205 -0.72 -1.04 6.65
CA LEU A 205 -1.35 -1.20 5.33
C LEU A 205 -2.04 -2.56 5.19
N PHE A 206 -1.32 -3.63 5.52
CA PHE A 206 -1.85 -4.99 5.49
C PHE A 206 -3.08 -5.15 6.38
N PHE A 207 -3.03 -4.60 7.60
CA PHE A 207 -4.13 -4.58 8.55
C PHE A 207 -5.18 -3.52 8.28
N THR A 208 -5.06 -2.72 7.22
CA THR A 208 -6.15 -1.90 6.70
C THR A 208 -6.91 -2.65 5.62
N LYS A 209 -6.18 -3.30 4.70
CA LYS A 209 -6.77 -4.12 3.62
C LYS A 209 -5.77 -5.20 3.16
N TYR A 210 -6.03 -6.47 3.49
CA TYR A 210 -5.09 -7.58 3.22
C TYR A 210 -4.62 -7.63 1.75
N PRO A 211 -5.51 -7.52 0.74
CA PRO A 211 -5.09 -7.56 -0.66
C PRO A 211 -4.09 -6.47 -1.01
N TYR A 212 -4.22 -5.24 -0.49
CA TYR A 212 -3.30 -4.15 -0.82
C TYR A 212 -1.89 -4.44 -0.30
N GLY A 213 -1.76 -4.96 0.93
CA GLY A 213 -0.47 -5.35 1.49
C GLY A 213 0.17 -6.51 0.72
N LEU A 214 -0.60 -7.56 0.42
CA LEU A 214 -0.09 -8.74 -0.31
C LEU A 214 0.36 -8.40 -1.74
N LEU A 215 -0.45 -7.62 -2.47
CA LEU A 215 -0.12 -7.21 -3.84
C LEU A 215 1.09 -6.27 -3.85
N LEU A 216 1.25 -5.43 -2.83
CA LEU A 216 2.47 -4.65 -2.64
C LEU A 216 3.68 -5.54 -2.35
N PHE A 217 3.57 -6.59 -1.53
CA PHE A 217 4.68 -7.51 -1.29
C PHE A 217 5.13 -8.20 -2.58
N ILE A 218 4.19 -8.58 -3.45
CA ILE A 218 4.48 -9.14 -4.78
C ILE A 218 5.21 -8.10 -5.64
N ALA A 219 4.75 -6.84 -5.67
CA ALA A 219 5.41 -5.76 -6.40
C ALA A 219 6.84 -5.50 -5.90
N ILE A 220 7.06 -5.50 -4.58
CA ILE A 220 8.39 -5.36 -3.98
C ILE A 220 9.28 -6.54 -4.36
N PHE A 221 8.76 -7.77 -4.30
CA PHE A 221 9.51 -8.96 -4.69
C PHE A 221 9.96 -8.91 -6.15
N PHE A 222 9.07 -8.55 -7.08
CA PHE A 222 9.42 -8.40 -8.49
C PHE A 222 10.47 -7.31 -8.71
N TYR A 223 10.31 -6.15 -8.05
CA TYR A 223 11.29 -5.08 -8.13
C TYR A 223 12.67 -5.52 -7.63
N GLU A 224 12.74 -6.15 -6.46
CA GLU A 224 14.00 -6.62 -5.87
C GLU A 224 14.66 -7.71 -6.72
N LEU A 225 13.88 -8.60 -7.33
CA LEU A 225 14.37 -9.62 -8.27
C LEU A 225 15.05 -8.99 -9.50
N ILE A 226 14.47 -7.90 -10.04
CA ILE A 226 15.01 -7.18 -11.21
C ILE A 226 16.23 -6.33 -10.81
N SER A 227 16.14 -5.61 -9.69
CA SER A 227 17.16 -4.66 -9.21
C SER A 227 18.42 -5.37 -8.67
N LYS A 228 18.26 -6.54 -8.05
CA LYS A 228 19.31 -7.34 -7.38
C LYS A 228 19.31 -8.80 -7.84
N ASN A 229 19.34 -8.98 -9.16
CA ASN A 229 19.22 -10.30 -9.79
C ASN A 229 20.27 -11.31 -9.31
N LYS A 230 21.53 -10.90 -9.14
CA LYS A 230 22.65 -11.76 -8.69
C LYS A 230 22.41 -12.25 -7.27
N GLU A 231 22.01 -11.36 -6.38
CA GLU A 231 21.75 -11.65 -4.97
C GLU A 231 20.56 -12.61 -4.81
N TYR A 232 19.47 -12.38 -5.57
CA TYR A 232 18.31 -13.28 -5.58
C TYR A 232 18.61 -14.65 -6.21
N TYR A 233 19.43 -14.68 -7.26
CA TYR A 233 19.90 -15.94 -7.82
C TYR A 233 20.70 -16.74 -6.80
N ASN A 234 21.57 -16.07 -6.01
CA ASN A 234 22.33 -16.72 -4.95
C ASN A 234 21.42 -17.24 -3.82
N ILE A 235 20.39 -16.48 -3.41
CA ILE A 235 19.36 -16.92 -2.46
C ILE A 235 18.66 -18.20 -2.96
N LEU A 236 18.26 -18.22 -4.23
CA LEU A 236 17.54 -19.35 -4.83
C LEU A 236 18.44 -20.57 -4.93
N LYS A 237 19.69 -20.41 -5.41
CA LYS A 237 20.69 -21.47 -5.48
C LYS A 237 20.97 -22.05 -4.10
N PHE A 238 21.16 -21.19 -3.09
CA PHE A 238 21.36 -21.60 -1.70
C PHE A 238 20.18 -22.41 -1.17
N SER A 239 18.94 -21.93 -1.36
CA SER A 239 17.74 -22.61 -0.86
C SER A 239 17.50 -23.96 -1.54
N LEU A 240 17.66 -24.02 -2.87
CA LEU A 240 17.49 -25.26 -3.66
C LEU A 240 18.59 -26.29 -3.42
N ASN A 241 19.80 -25.84 -3.07
CA ASN A 241 20.89 -26.72 -2.75
C ASN A 241 20.84 -27.15 -1.28
N GLU A 242 20.62 -26.28 -0.31
CA GLU A 242 20.75 -26.68 1.11
C GLU A 242 19.48 -27.31 1.70
N ARG A 243 18.28 -26.82 1.32
CA ARG A 243 17.02 -27.28 1.93
C ARG A 243 16.19 -28.17 1.00
N TYR A 244 16.05 -27.74 -0.24
CA TYR A 244 15.04 -28.27 -1.16
C TYR A 244 15.64 -29.22 -2.22
N ARG A 245 16.12 -30.38 -1.74
CA ARG A 245 16.59 -31.51 -2.55
C ARG A 245 15.56 -32.65 -2.58
N GLY A 246 15.57 -33.47 -3.65
CA GLY A 246 14.73 -34.66 -3.77
C GLY A 246 13.23 -34.37 -3.64
N VAL A 247 12.56 -35.10 -2.74
CA VAL A 247 11.10 -35.00 -2.51
C VAL A 247 10.66 -33.58 -2.15
N ARG A 248 11.44 -32.83 -1.36
CA ARG A 248 11.10 -31.44 -0.99
C ARG A 248 11.07 -30.51 -2.19
N ARG A 249 11.92 -30.74 -3.19
CA ARG A 249 11.92 -29.98 -4.44
C ARG A 249 10.66 -30.24 -5.25
N ILE A 250 10.28 -31.52 -5.37
CA ILE A 250 9.05 -31.95 -6.04
C ILE A 250 7.85 -31.31 -5.34
N PHE A 251 7.84 -31.29 -4.00
CA PHE A 251 6.79 -30.66 -3.22
C PHE A 251 6.66 -29.16 -3.51
N ILE A 252 7.76 -28.39 -3.54
CA ILE A 252 7.68 -26.97 -3.93
C ILE A 252 7.11 -26.80 -5.32
N VAL A 253 7.62 -27.55 -6.30
CA VAL A 253 7.15 -27.44 -7.69
C VAL A 253 5.66 -27.75 -7.76
N PHE A 254 5.20 -28.79 -7.06
CA PHE A 254 3.80 -29.13 -6.95
C PHE A 254 2.96 -27.98 -6.37
N VAL A 255 3.36 -27.38 -5.24
CA VAL A 255 2.60 -26.27 -4.64
C VAL A 255 2.60 -25.03 -5.54
N VAL A 256 3.72 -24.70 -6.18
CA VAL A 256 3.79 -23.58 -7.13
C VAL A 256 2.83 -23.81 -8.31
N LEU A 257 2.86 -25.00 -8.91
CA LEU A 257 1.94 -25.35 -10.00
C LEU A 257 0.48 -25.30 -9.54
N LEU A 258 0.21 -25.76 -8.32
CA LEU A 258 -1.12 -25.76 -7.74
C LEU A 258 -1.64 -24.33 -7.52
N VAL A 259 -0.82 -23.40 -7.02
CA VAL A 259 -1.20 -21.98 -6.87
C VAL A 259 -1.36 -21.31 -8.24
N LEU A 260 -0.47 -21.57 -9.19
CA LEU A 260 -0.56 -21.03 -10.56
C LEU A 260 -1.73 -21.60 -11.36
N SER A 261 -2.25 -22.77 -10.98
CA SER A 261 -3.44 -23.34 -11.61
C SER A 261 -4.71 -22.53 -11.33
N LEU A 262 -4.77 -21.77 -10.23
CA LEU A 262 -5.96 -20.99 -9.85
C LEU A 262 -6.36 -19.94 -10.91
N PRO A 263 -5.47 -19.04 -11.38
CA PRO A 263 -5.78 -18.14 -12.48
C PRO A 263 -6.17 -18.85 -13.78
N VAL A 264 -5.50 -19.97 -14.10
CA VAL A 264 -5.74 -20.72 -15.34
C VAL A 264 -7.12 -21.38 -15.31
N LEU A 265 -7.47 -22.03 -14.20
CA LEU A 265 -8.79 -22.63 -13.99
C LEU A 265 -9.89 -21.57 -14.09
N ARG A 266 -9.68 -20.38 -13.52
CA ARG A 266 -10.61 -19.24 -13.65
C ARG A 266 -10.81 -18.83 -15.12
N ALA A 267 -9.74 -18.75 -15.91
CA ALA A 267 -9.81 -18.27 -17.29
C ALA A 267 -10.36 -19.32 -18.27
N THR A 268 -10.20 -20.61 -17.97
CA THR A 268 -10.48 -21.70 -18.93
C THR A 268 -11.76 -22.48 -18.61
N THR A 269 -12.32 -22.35 -17.40
CA THR A 269 -13.47 -23.15 -16.98
C THR A 269 -14.58 -22.32 -16.35
N ASN A 270 -15.83 -22.56 -16.75
CA ASN A 270 -17.04 -22.08 -16.07
C ASN A 270 -17.45 -22.97 -14.88
N ILE A 271 -16.59 -23.92 -14.49
CA ILE A 271 -16.91 -24.89 -13.45
C ILE A 271 -16.88 -24.14 -12.12
N ASN A 272 -18.05 -23.96 -11.53
CA ASN A 272 -18.24 -23.49 -10.17
C ASN A 272 -17.81 -24.62 -9.22
N LEU A 273 -16.50 -24.91 -9.22
CA LEU A 273 -15.91 -25.93 -8.36
C LEU A 273 -16.38 -25.64 -6.93
N ASP A 274 -16.89 -26.66 -6.24
CA ASP A 274 -17.14 -26.59 -4.80
C ASP A 274 -15.78 -26.51 -4.10
N GLN A 275 -15.21 -25.31 -4.12
CA GLN A 275 -13.79 -25.03 -3.99
C GLN A 275 -13.29 -25.14 -2.57
N ARG A 276 -14.16 -25.41 -1.60
CA ARG A 276 -13.77 -25.44 -0.20
C ARG A 276 -12.68 -26.48 0.06
N LYS A 277 -12.86 -27.71 -0.42
CA LYS A 277 -11.87 -28.79 -0.27
C LYS A 277 -10.57 -28.47 -0.98
N PHE A 278 -10.64 -27.97 -2.21
CA PHE A 278 -9.45 -27.60 -2.98
C PHE A 278 -8.67 -26.47 -2.29
N LYS A 279 -9.35 -25.39 -1.87
CA LYS A 279 -8.75 -24.26 -1.14
C LYS A 279 -8.10 -24.71 0.18
N LEU A 280 -8.71 -25.65 0.89
CA LEU A 280 -8.12 -26.23 2.10
C LEU A 280 -6.83 -27.01 1.81
N VAL A 281 -6.78 -27.77 0.70
CA VAL A 281 -5.53 -28.42 0.27
C VAL A 281 -4.45 -27.39 -0.02
N ILE A 282 -4.77 -26.30 -0.75
CA ILE A 282 -3.83 -25.20 -0.99
C ILE A 282 -3.33 -24.61 0.33
N TYR A 283 -4.25 -24.33 1.25
CA TYR A 283 -3.96 -23.80 2.57
C TYR A 283 -2.96 -24.70 3.32
N TYR A 284 -3.26 -25.98 3.51
CA TYR A 284 -2.36 -26.87 4.25
C TYR A 284 -0.98 -27.01 3.58
N CYS A 285 -0.93 -27.13 2.26
CA CYS A 285 0.33 -27.22 1.53
C CYS A 285 1.17 -25.93 1.67
N THR A 286 0.55 -24.75 1.56
CA THR A 286 1.24 -23.46 1.68
C THR A 286 1.68 -23.16 3.12
N VAL A 287 0.87 -23.52 4.12
CA VAL A 287 1.25 -23.42 5.54
C VAL A 287 2.46 -24.29 5.85
N LEU A 288 2.48 -25.54 5.38
CA LEU A 288 3.61 -26.44 5.57
C LEU A 288 4.88 -25.88 4.93
N LEU A 289 4.81 -25.35 3.72
CA LEU A 289 5.95 -24.66 3.08
C LEU A 289 6.40 -23.42 3.85
N PHE A 290 5.46 -22.63 4.36
CA PHE A 290 5.78 -21.45 5.14
C PHE A 290 6.52 -21.80 6.44
N ILE A 291 6.06 -22.81 7.17
CA ILE A 291 6.72 -23.29 8.39
C ILE A 291 8.11 -23.86 8.04
N ASP A 292 8.21 -24.73 7.03
CA ASP A 292 9.48 -25.33 6.60
C ASP A 292 10.52 -24.27 6.23
N PHE A 293 10.10 -23.27 5.44
CA PHE A 293 10.96 -22.19 5.00
C PHE A 293 11.43 -21.31 6.16
N ASN A 294 10.55 -20.94 7.10
CA ASN A 294 10.95 -20.14 8.26
C ASN A 294 11.87 -20.91 9.20
N LEU A 295 11.63 -22.21 9.42
CA LEU A 295 12.53 -23.07 10.19
C LEU A 295 13.91 -23.18 9.52
N PHE A 296 13.95 -23.28 8.18
CA PHE A 296 15.20 -23.25 7.43
C PHE A 296 15.94 -21.92 7.59
N LEU A 297 15.25 -20.78 7.45
CA LEU A 297 15.85 -19.46 7.64
C LEU A 297 16.38 -19.27 9.07
N TYR A 298 15.66 -19.79 10.08
CA TYR A 298 16.09 -19.72 11.48
C TYR A 298 17.35 -20.56 11.74
N THR A 299 17.35 -21.81 11.28
CA THR A 299 18.49 -22.75 11.46
C THR A 299 19.75 -22.28 10.74
N ARG A 300 19.61 -21.67 9.55
CA ARG A 300 20.73 -21.16 8.74
C ARG A 300 20.89 -19.64 8.78
N ARG A 301 20.48 -19.00 9.88
CA ARG A 301 20.43 -17.52 9.99
C ARG A 301 21.75 -16.81 9.69
N GLU A 302 22.89 -17.38 10.09
CA GLU A 302 24.19 -16.74 9.89
C GLU A 302 24.65 -16.81 8.43
N GLU A 303 24.32 -17.88 7.71
CA GLU A 303 24.56 -17.99 6.27
C GLU A 303 23.60 -17.07 5.50
N TRP A 304 22.33 -17.02 5.91
CA TRP A 304 21.34 -16.13 5.33
C TRP A 304 21.75 -14.67 5.38
N LYS A 305 22.31 -14.21 6.50
CA LYS A 305 22.82 -12.83 6.65
C LYS A 305 23.91 -12.47 5.63
N LYS A 306 24.68 -13.45 5.15
CA LYS A 306 25.75 -13.27 4.16
C LYS A 306 25.25 -13.24 2.72
N ILE A 307 24.12 -13.89 2.44
CA ILE A 307 23.62 -14.10 1.08
C ILE A 307 22.47 -13.13 0.75
N ALA A 308 21.62 -12.82 1.73
CA ALA A 308 20.44 -12.00 1.52
C ALA A 308 20.69 -10.50 1.80
N PRO A 309 20.30 -9.60 0.87
CA PRO A 309 20.36 -8.16 1.09
C PRO A 309 19.62 -7.72 2.35
N SER A 310 20.08 -6.64 2.98
CA SER A 310 19.48 -6.10 4.21
C SER A 310 18.04 -5.63 4.01
N SER A 311 17.69 -5.16 2.81
CA SER A 311 16.34 -4.71 2.47
C SER A 311 15.32 -5.85 2.57
N ILE A 312 15.54 -6.96 1.87
CA ILE A 312 14.62 -8.11 1.90
C ILE A 312 14.59 -8.75 3.29
N ARG A 313 15.71 -8.77 4.02
CA ARG A 313 15.74 -9.27 5.40
C ARG A 313 14.79 -8.49 6.31
N VAL A 314 14.84 -7.17 6.28
CA VAL A 314 13.98 -6.33 7.12
C VAL A 314 12.52 -6.41 6.67
N LEU A 315 12.27 -6.32 5.36
CA LEU A 315 10.91 -6.46 4.82
C LEU A 315 10.31 -7.82 5.16
N TYR A 316 11.08 -8.89 5.06
CA TYR A 316 10.62 -10.23 5.39
C TYR A 316 10.31 -10.38 6.87
N LEU A 317 11.27 -10.04 7.75
CA LEU A 317 11.13 -10.23 9.19
C LEU A 317 10.05 -9.34 9.82
N TYR A 318 9.94 -8.08 9.38
CA TYR A 318 9.07 -7.10 10.03
C TYR A 318 7.74 -6.86 9.31
N ALA A 319 7.54 -7.34 8.08
CA ALA A 319 6.28 -7.16 7.36
C ALA A 319 5.73 -8.46 6.77
N ILE A 320 6.48 -9.15 5.91
CA ILE A 320 5.97 -10.28 5.14
C ILE A 320 5.68 -11.48 6.05
N ALA A 321 6.64 -11.92 6.86
CA ALA A 321 6.45 -13.09 7.72
C ALA A 321 5.35 -12.88 8.78
N PRO A 322 5.28 -11.75 9.52
CA PRO A 322 4.15 -11.48 10.42
C PRO A 322 2.80 -11.45 9.72
N SER A 323 2.71 -10.85 8.52
CA SER A 323 1.45 -10.78 7.76
C SER A 323 1.02 -12.16 7.26
N LEU A 324 1.96 -12.99 6.78
CA LEU A 324 1.67 -14.35 6.36
C LEU A 324 1.30 -15.24 7.54
N ALA A 325 1.97 -15.10 8.69
CA ALA A 325 1.61 -15.81 9.91
C ALA A 325 0.18 -15.47 10.35
N TRP A 326 -0.22 -14.20 10.22
CA TRP A 326 -1.61 -13.78 10.46
C TRP A 326 -2.60 -14.39 9.46
N ILE A 327 -2.27 -14.44 8.18
CA ILE A 327 -3.14 -15.09 7.17
C ILE A 327 -3.29 -16.58 7.49
N PHE A 328 -2.17 -17.24 7.78
CA PHE A 328 -2.14 -18.67 7.98
C PHE A 328 -2.71 -19.12 9.33
N SER A 329 -2.91 -18.22 10.29
CA SER A 329 -3.54 -18.56 11.57
C SER A 329 -5.04 -18.86 11.46
N ASN A 330 -5.70 -18.51 10.34
CA ASN A 330 -7.09 -18.85 10.09
C ASN A 330 -7.30 -19.27 8.62
N PRO A 331 -7.74 -20.51 8.33
CA PRO A 331 -7.96 -20.99 6.97
C PRO A 331 -8.95 -20.15 6.17
N ASP A 332 -9.95 -19.54 6.82
CA ASP A 332 -10.98 -18.74 6.15
C ASP A 332 -10.39 -17.47 5.52
N ARG A 333 -9.27 -16.94 6.03
CA ARG A 333 -8.56 -15.81 5.41
C ARG A 333 -7.97 -16.19 4.06
N VAL A 334 -7.32 -17.35 3.97
CA VAL A 334 -6.76 -17.85 2.70
C VAL A 334 -7.88 -18.16 1.72
N MET A 335 -8.95 -18.80 2.19
CA MET A 335 -10.12 -19.09 1.38
C MET A 335 -10.80 -17.82 0.84
N SER A 336 -10.94 -16.80 1.69
CA SER A 336 -11.47 -15.47 1.35
C SER A 336 -10.61 -14.77 0.30
N LEU A 337 -9.27 -14.82 0.44
CA LEU A 337 -8.35 -14.26 -0.55
C LEU A 337 -8.48 -14.95 -1.93
N ILE A 338 -8.57 -16.28 -1.96
CA ILE A 338 -8.77 -17.03 -3.20
C ILE A 338 -10.14 -16.69 -3.81
N ASN A 339 -11.19 -16.58 -2.99
CA ASN A 339 -12.52 -16.15 -3.43
C ASN A 339 -12.52 -14.74 -4.03
N ALA A 340 -11.88 -13.78 -3.37
CA ALA A 340 -11.81 -12.40 -3.82
C ALA A 340 -11.13 -12.27 -5.19
N GLN A 341 -10.16 -13.14 -5.50
CA GLN A 341 -9.52 -13.21 -6.82
C GLN A 341 -10.42 -13.80 -7.91
N MET A 342 -11.46 -14.55 -7.53
CA MET A 342 -12.38 -15.17 -8.48
C MET A 342 -13.63 -14.35 -8.78
N ILE A 343 -14.03 -13.43 -7.89
CA ILE A 343 -15.17 -12.56 -8.12
C ILE A 343 -14.86 -11.63 -9.30
N VAL A 344 -15.69 -11.68 -10.35
CA VAL A 344 -15.54 -10.87 -11.56
C VAL A 344 -16.54 -9.73 -11.52
N ASN A 345 -16.04 -8.51 -11.36
CA ASN A 345 -16.81 -7.27 -11.40
C ASN A 345 -16.08 -6.31 -12.34
N GLU A 346 -16.56 -6.16 -13.56
CA GLU A 346 -15.89 -5.35 -14.59
C GLU A 346 -16.46 -3.92 -14.64
N PHE A 347 -16.13 -3.10 -13.64
CA PHE A 347 -16.49 -1.68 -13.64
C PHE A 347 -15.46 -0.77 -14.29
N VAL A 348 -14.26 -1.29 -14.60
CA VAL A 348 -13.15 -0.56 -15.24
C VAL A 348 -12.38 -1.52 -16.16
N LYS A 349 -11.95 -1.07 -17.34
CA LYS A 349 -11.16 -1.90 -18.28
C LYS A 349 -9.74 -2.16 -17.79
N SER A 350 -9.06 -1.12 -17.31
CA SER A 350 -7.74 -1.18 -16.67
C SER A 350 -7.60 -0.02 -15.69
N PHE A 351 -7.02 -0.28 -14.52
CA PHE A 351 -6.77 0.76 -13.52
C PHE A 351 -5.83 1.86 -14.03
N ILE A 352 -4.81 1.50 -14.81
CA ILE A 352 -3.87 2.47 -15.37
C ILE A 352 -4.60 3.33 -16.41
N LEU A 353 -5.34 2.71 -17.34
CA LEU A 353 -6.12 3.45 -18.33
C LEU A 353 -7.14 4.41 -17.67
N ALA A 354 -7.63 4.07 -16.48
CA ALA A 354 -8.60 4.90 -15.79
C ALA A 354 -8.05 6.24 -15.30
N LEU A 355 -6.75 6.31 -15.01
CA LEU A 355 -6.07 7.56 -14.69
C LEU A 355 -6.03 8.52 -15.87
N PHE A 356 -6.06 7.99 -17.10
CA PHE A 356 -5.95 8.79 -18.33
C PHE A 356 -7.28 9.01 -19.03
N SER A 357 -8.33 8.27 -18.72
CA SER A 357 -9.59 8.31 -19.48
C SER A 357 -10.36 9.62 -19.27
N ALA A 358 -11.05 10.07 -20.32
CA ALA A 358 -11.96 11.20 -20.23
C ALA A 358 -13.30 10.81 -19.58
N PRO A 359 -14.02 11.77 -18.97
CA PRO A 359 -15.37 11.54 -18.48
C PRO A 359 -16.25 10.92 -19.55
N SER A 360 -16.89 9.82 -19.19
CA SER A 360 -17.81 9.09 -20.05
C SER A 360 -19.03 8.72 -19.23
N SER A 361 -20.20 8.85 -19.83
CA SER A 361 -21.47 8.35 -19.30
C SER A 361 -21.68 6.85 -19.58
N THR A 362 -20.77 6.20 -20.30
CA THR A 362 -20.87 4.77 -20.61
C THR A 362 -20.34 3.92 -19.45
N ILE A 363 -21.08 2.86 -19.11
CA ILE A 363 -20.62 1.81 -18.21
C ILE A 363 -19.79 0.82 -19.04
N PRO A 364 -18.58 0.44 -18.61
CA PRO A 364 -17.90 0.77 -17.35
C PRO A 364 -17.36 2.22 -17.27
N VAL A 365 -17.67 2.92 -16.17
CA VAL A 365 -17.15 4.27 -15.87
C VAL A 365 -15.65 4.18 -15.64
N SER A 366 -14.86 4.73 -16.57
CA SER A 366 -13.42 4.51 -16.58
C SER A 366 -12.60 5.74 -16.20
N HIS A 367 -13.12 6.79 -15.57
CA HIS A 367 -12.36 8.03 -15.33
C HIS A 367 -12.20 8.37 -13.84
N VAL A 368 -10.96 8.70 -13.44
CA VAL A 368 -10.61 9.09 -12.06
C VAL A 368 -10.75 10.60 -11.83
N PHE A 369 -10.43 11.40 -12.85
CA PHE A 369 -10.39 12.86 -12.78
C PHE A 369 -11.53 13.47 -13.59
N GLN A 370 -12.05 14.60 -13.11
CA GLN A 370 -13.02 15.40 -13.87
C GLN A 370 -12.36 15.95 -15.14
N GLU A 371 -11.22 16.61 -15.01
CA GLU A 371 -10.36 17.06 -16.13
C GLU A 371 -9.05 16.25 -16.22
N PRO A 372 -8.99 15.13 -16.98
CA PRO A 372 -7.81 14.27 -17.01
C PRO A 372 -6.58 14.95 -17.59
N TRP A 373 -6.72 16.06 -18.34
CA TRP A 373 -5.61 16.76 -18.96
C TRP A 373 -4.58 17.28 -17.96
N ILE A 374 -5.02 17.74 -16.78
CA ILE A 374 -4.11 18.18 -15.71
C ILE A 374 -3.21 17.01 -15.28
N PHE A 375 -3.80 15.85 -15.05
CA PHE A 375 -3.06 14.63 -14.71
C PHE A 375 -2.14 14.19 -15.85
N ARG A 376 -2.63 14.17 -17.10
CA ARG A 376 -1.86 13.76 -18.28
C ARG A 376 -0.60 14.60 -18.44
N ILE A 377 -0.73 15.93 -18.39
CA ILE A 377 0.40 16.86 -18.51
C ILE A 377 1.41 16.61 -17.39
N PHE A 378 0.93 16.48 -16.15
CA PHE A 378 1.79 16.22 -15.00
C PHE A 378 2.52 14.87 -15.12
N PHE A 379 1.80 13.82 -15.51
CA PHE A 379 2.35 12.48 -15.73
C PHE A 379 3.41 12.47 -16.83
N PHE A 380 3.09 12.98 -18.02
CA PHE A 380 4.03 12.98 -19.15
C PHE A 380 5.24 13.87 -18.90
N GLY A 381 5.07 14.99 -18.19
CA GLY A 381 6.17 15.83 -17.74
C GLY A 381 7.12 15.07 -16.82
N VAL A 382 6.61 14.40 -15.78
CA VAL A 382 7.43 13.59 -14.87
C VAL A 382 8.05 12.39 -15.59
N PHE A 383 7.33 11.75 -16.50
CA PHE A 383 7.87 10.65 -17.29
C PHE A 383 9.05 11.10 -18.16
N ALA A 384 8.95 12.26 -18.82
CA ALA A 384 10.06 12.85 -19.57
C ALA A 384 11.27 13.12 -18.66
N LEU A 385 11.04 13.66 -17.45
CA LEU A 385 12.11 13.84 -16.45
C LEU A 385 12.77 12.51 -16.08
N ILE A 386 12.00 11.45 -15.83
CA ILE A 386 12.56 10.12 -15.55
C ILE A 386 13.41 9.62 -16.73
N LEU A 387 12.95 9.76 -17.97
CA LEU A 387 13.75 9.37 -19.14
C LEU A 387 15.05 10.17 -19.25
N ILE A 388 15.02 11.47 -18.97
CA ILE A 388 16.21 12.32 -18.93
C ILE A 388 17.16 11.83 -17.82
N PHE A 389 16.66 11.43 -16.65
CA PHE A 389 17.46 10.92 -15.54
C PHE A 389 18.25 9.68 -15.97
N PHE A 390 17.54 8.71 -16.57
CA PHE A 390 18.15 7.49 -17.10
C PHE A 390 19.18 7.81 -18.17
N ARG A 391 18.91 8.76 -19.07
CA ARG A 391 19.86 9.19 -20.11
C ARG A 391 21.13 9.82 -19.53
N ILE A 392 21.01 10.66 -18.49
CA ILE A 392 22.16 11.31 -17.84
C ILE A 392 23.02 10.28 -17.10
N LYS A 393 22.40 9.33 -16.38
CA LYS A 393 23.11 8.30 -15.61
C LYS A 393 23.74 7.21 -16.49
N ASN A 394 23.13 6.87 -17.62
CA ASN A 394 23.54 5.76 -18.48
C ASN A 394 24.59 6.09 -19.56
N LYS A 395 25.48 7.06 -19.34
CA LYS A 395 26.54 7.45 -20.31
C LYS A 395 27.70 6.42 -20.46
N GLY A 396 27.48 5.14 -20.16
CA GLY A 396 28.49 4.08 -20.21
C GLY A 396 27.90 2.72 -20.56
N ASN A 397 28.46 1.62 -20.02
CA ASN A 397 27.91 0.28 -20.22
C ASN A 397 26.44 0.20 -19.79
N PHE A 398 25.54 0.11 -20.79
CA PHE A 398 24.10 0.26 -20.61
C PHE A 398 23.54 -0.66 -19.52
N PHE A 399 23.87 -1.96 -19.55
CA PHE A 399 23.33 -2.93 -18.58
C PHE A 399 23.79 -2.70 -17.14
N TYR A 400 25.07 -2.37 -16.93
CA TYR A 400 25.59 -2.10 -15.59
C TYR A 400 24.99 -0.80 -15.03
N SER A 401 24.90 0.22 -15.89
CA SER A 401 24.37 1.53 -15.51
C SER A 401 22.87 1.50 -15.23
N VAL A 402 22.10 0.71 -15.99
CA VAL A 402 20.66 0.48 -15.72
C VAL A 402 20.46 -0.22 -14.38
N SER A 403 21.21 -1.28 -14.08
CA SER A 403 21.10 -1.97 -12.79
C SER A 403 21.42 -1.03 -11.62
N GLN A 404 22.44 -0.19 -11.75
CA GLN A 404 22.78 0.78 -10.72
C GLN A 404 21.74 1.91 -10.59
N THR A 405 21.18 2.37 -11.70
CA THR A 405 20.10 3.37 -11.73
C THR A 405 18.81 2.82 -11.11
N LEU A 406 18.49 1.54 -11.34
CA LEU A 406 17.35 0.89 -10.71
C LEU A 406 17.46 0.83 -9.19
N LYS A 407 18.68 0.78 -8.63
CA LYS A 407 18.90 0.81 -7.18
C LYS A 407 18.64 2.20 -6.57
N ASP A 408 18.54 3.27 -7.36
CA ASP A 408 18.26 4.61 -6.83
C ASP A 408 16.95 4.61 -6.01
N PRO A 409 16.92 5.22 -4.81
CA PRO A 409 15.77 5.09 -3.92
C PRO A 409 14.47 5.66 -4.48
N LEU A 410 14.53 6.73 -5.28
CA LEU A 410 13.34 7.32 -5.90
C LEU A 410 12.88 6.49 -7.10
N VAL A 411 13.82 5.93 -7.87
CA VAL A 411 13.51 4.95 -8.93
C VAL A 411 12.86 3.70 -8.33
N ALA A 412 13.37 3.21 -7.20
CA ALA A 412 12.85 2.05 -6.49
C ALA A 412 11.38 2.23 -6.12
N VAL A 413 11.05 3.30 -5.38
CA VAL A 413 9.67 3.56 -4.95
C VAL A 413 8.74 3.88 -6.11
N THR A 414 9.23 4.54 -7.16
CA THR A 414 8.44 4.79 -8.38
C THR A 414 8.12 3.48 -9.09
N SER A 415 9.12 2.61 -9.26
CA SER A 415 8.96 1.31 -9.92
C SER A 415 8.01 0.40 -9.14
N ILE A 416 8.15 0.36 -7.81
CA ILE A 416 7.25 -0.42 -6.95
C ILE A 416 5.81 0.09 -7.05
N LEU A 417 5.59 1.41 -7.13
CA LEU A 417 4.25 1.98 -7.29
C LEU A 417 3.57 1.55 -8.59
N PHE A 418 4.27 1.63 -9.72
CA PHE A 418 3.72 1.18 -10.99
C PHE A 418 3.56 -0.34 -11.05
N LEU A 419 4.51 -1.10 -10.49
CA LEU A 419 4.37 -2.55 -10.34
C LEU A 419 3.17 -2.90 -9.46
N GLN A 420 2.89 -2.14 -8.41
CA GLN A 420 1.70 -2.34 -7.59
C GLN A 420 0.42 -2.16 -8.42
N TYR A 421 0.31 -1.10 -9.22
CA TYR A 421 -0.83 -0.93 -10.14
C TYR A 421 -0.97 -2.09 -11.13
N LEU A 422 0.14 -2.51 -11.75
CA LEU A 422 0.15 -3.62 -12.71
C LEU A 422 -0.25 -4.95 -12.07
N VAL A 423 0.31 -5.25 -10.89
CA VAL A 423 0.01 -6.47 -10.15
C VAL A 423 -1.45 -6.47 -9.72
N ILE A 424 -1.99 -5.34 -9.24
CA ILE A 424 -3.41 -5.22 -8.91
C ILE A 424 -4.27 -5.47 -10.16
N ASP A 425 -4.00 -4.80 -11.28
CA ASP A 425 -4.77 -4.90 -12.53
C ASP A 425 -4.73 -6.32 -13.14
N ALA A 426 -3.59 -7.00 -13.02
CA ALA A 426 -3.41 -8.35 -13.56
C ALA A 426 -4.03 -9.46 -12.69
N THR A 427 -4.11 -9.26 -11.37
CA THR A 427 -4.50 -10.34 -10.43
C THR A 427 -5.91 -10.22 -9.86
N THR A 428 -6.52 -9.02 -9.88
CA THR A 428 -7.88 -8.84 -9.38
C THR A 428 -8.93 -9.07 -10.47
N GLY A 429 -9.96 -9.86 -10.18
CA GLY A 429 -11.18 -9.92 -10.98
C GLY A 429 -12.16 -8.78 -10.71
N ASN A 430 -12.00 -8.12 -9.57
CA ASN A 430 -12.86 -7.02 -9.15
C ASN A 430 -12.25 -5.68 -9.58
N LYS A 431 -12.58 -5.24 -10.80
CA LYS A 431 -12.09 -3.99 -11.40
C LYS A 431 -12.93 -2.79 -10.99
N GLN A 432 -12.92 -2.45 -9.71
CA GLN A 432 -13.57 -1.25 -9.18
C GLN A 432 -12.61 -0.07 -9.08
N LEU A 433 -13.09 1.12 -9.47
CA LEU A 433 -12.29 2.36 -9.51
C LEU A 433 -11.70 2.74 -8.14
N ARG A 434 -12.36 2.35 -7.04
CA ARG A 434 -11.89 2.56 -5.65
C ARG A 434 -10.45 2.12 -5.39
N HIS A 435 -9.97 1.11 -6.12
CA HIS A 435 -8.58 0.62 -6.02
C HIS A 435 -7.54 1.62 -6.54
N VAL A 436 -7.94 2.56 -7.40
CA VAL A 436 -7.06 3.56 -8.01
C VAL A 436 -6.88 4.78 -7.13
N PHE A 437 -7.85 5.12 -6.27
CA PHE A 437 -7.75 6.33 -5.45
C PHE A 437 -6.77 6.17 -4.29
N ALA A 438 -6.68 4.98 -3.69
CA ALA A 438 -5.82 4.76 -2.51
C ALA A 438 -4.34 5.15 -2.73
N PRO A 439 -3.70 4.85 -3.88
CA PRO A 439 -2.31 5.25 -4.10
C PRO A 439 -2.13 6.68 -4.63
N LEU A 440 -3.19 7.46 -4.91
CA LEU A 440 -3.06 8.80 -5.52
C LEU A 440 -2.21 9.79 -4.70
N PRO A 441 -2.39 9.95 -3.37
CA PRO A 441 -1.56 10.88 -2.61
C PRO A 441 -0.07 10.52 -2.68
N THR A 442 0.22 9.21 -2.70
CA THR A 442 1.59 8.69 -2.85
C THR A 442 2.13 8.97 -4.25
N LEU A 443 1.34 8.72 -5.29
CA LEU A 443 1.71 8.99 -6.68
C LEU A 443 2.11 10.44 -6.88
N PHE A 444 1.27 11.38 -6.43
CA PHE A 444 1.56 12.81 -6.54
C PHE A 444 2.77 13.24 -5.72
N THR A 445 2.94 12.68 -4.53
CA THR A 445 4.14 12.95 -3.71
C THR A 445 5.41 12.51 -4.41
N ILE A 446 5.44 11.28 -4.97
CA ILE A 446 6.60 10.76 -5.71
C ILE A 446 6.87 11.58 -6.97
N PHE A 447 5.83 11.98 -7.70
CA PHE A 447 5.95 12.83 -8.89
C PHE A 447 6.54 14.20 -8.56
N SER A 448 6.09 14.84 -7.47
CA SER A 448 6.69 16.09 -7.00
C SER A 448 8.16 15.94 -6.61
N LEU A 449 8.53 14.82 -5.97
CA LEU A 449 9.94 14.54 -5.64
C LEU A 449 10.82 14.42 -6.89
N TRP A 450 10.31 13.82 -7.98
CA TRP A 450 11.02 13.80 -9.27
C TRP A 450 11.24 15.21 -9.82
N VAL A 451 10.20 16.05 -9.85
CA VAL A 451 10.32 17.44 -10.30
C VAL A 451 11.38 18.18 -9.48
N PHE A 452 11.36 18.04 -8.16
CA PHE A 452 12.32 18.73 -7.29
C PHE A 452 13.75 18.25 -7.40
N ARG A 453 13.97 16.97 -7.71
CA ARG A 453 15.31 16.42 -7.94
C ARG A 453 15.97 17.13 -9.14
N PHE A 454 15.23 17.29 -10.22
CA PHE A 454 15.74 17.95 -11.42
C PHE A 454 16.03 19.44 -11.22
N ILE A 455 15.14 20.15 -10.53
CA ILE A 455 15.36 21.56 -10.18
C ILE A 455 16.64 21.74 -9.34
N GLU A 456 17.01 20.76 -8.50
CA GLU A 456 18.25 20.81 -7.71
C GLU A 456 19.50 20.44 -8.52
N GLU A 457 19.42 19.45 -9.41
CA GLU A 457 20.55 19.05 -10.25
C GLU A 457 20.94 20.17 -11.23
N ASP A 458 19.97 20.87 -11.84
CA ASP A 458 20.22 22.03 -12.70
C ASP A 458 20.78 23.23 -11.93
N SER A 459 20.57 23.32 -10.61
CA SER A 459 21.12 24.41 -9.78
C SER A 459 22.58 24.20 -9.35
N LYS A 460 23.13 22.99 -9.59
CA LYS A 460 24.50 22.61 -9.22
C LYS A 460 25.44 22.54 -10.42
N ASN A 461 24.91 22.46 -11.64
CA ASN A 461 25.63 22.67 -12.89
C ASN A 461 25.57 24.15 -13.26
#